data_AF-A0A830C1T3-F1
#
_entry.id   AF-A0A830C1T3-F1
#
_cell.length_a   1.000
_cell.length_b   1.000
_cell.length_c   1.000
_cell.angle_alpha   90.00
_cell.angle_beta   90.00
_cell.angle_gamma   90.00
#
_symmetry.space_group_name_H-M   'P 1'
#
loop_
_entity.id
_entity.type
_entity.pdbx_description
1 polymer ?
#
loop_
_entity_poly.entity_id
_entity_poly.type
_entity_poly.pdbx_seq_one_letter_code
_entity_poly.pdbx_strand_id
1 'polypeptide(L)'
;KAEEVRKAVNEWAEKKTNGLIKDILPPGSVDVSTVLILANALYFKGAWSEKFNAYLTRHHDFILSDASSSVQVPFMRSYEKQFVAAFDDFKVLSLPCEQGDDDRKFSMHIFLPDAKDGLPALVDKFGSTSGSSNATSLMNEWESEIFVFPSLK
;
A
#
# COMPACT_ATOMS: atom_id res chain seq x y z
N LYS A 1 -4.91 34.33 10.46
CA LYS A 1 -3.55 33.78 10.64
C LYS A 1 -3.51 32.26 10.65
N ALA A 2 -3.96 31.55 11.69
CA ALA A 2 -3.87 30.07 11.72
C ALA A 2 -4.52 29.40 10.50
N GLU A 3 -5.74 29.80 10.15
CA GLU A 3 -6.44 29.27 8.97
C GLU A 3 -5.78 29.65 7.63
N GLU A 4 -5.14 30.82 7.55
CA GLU A 4 -4.41 31.24 6.35
C GLU A 4 -3.14 30.41 6.16
N VAL A 5 -2.41 30.12 7.24
CA VAL A 5 -1.24 29.24 7.23
C VAL A 5 -1.65 27.82 6.84
N ARG A 6 -2.74 27.30 7.42
CA ARG A 6 -3.27 25.97 7.06
C ARG A 6 -3.55 25.87 5.56
N LYS A 7 -4.26 26.86 5.00
CA LYS A 7 -4.56 26.93 3.56
C LYS A 7 -3.28 27.02 2.72
N ALA A 8 -2.33 27.86 3.11
CA ALA A 8 -1.06 27.99 2.39
C ALA A 8 -0.26 26.68 2.32
N VAL A 9 -0.25 25.88 3.40
CA VAL A 9 0.40 24.57 3.42
C VAL A 9 -0.35 23.56 2.54
N ASN A 10 -1.70 23.57 2.57
CA ASN A 10 -2.51 22.71 1.70
C ASN A 10 -2.34 23.08 0.21
N GLU A 11 -2.34 24.36 -0.14
CA GLU A 11 -2.07 24.85 -1.50
C GLU A 11 -0.65 24.47 -1.97
N TRP A 12 0.34 24.53 -1.07
CA TRP A 12 1.69 24.04 -1.37
C TRP A 12 1.68 22.54 -1.69
N ALA A 13 1.02 21.71 -0.86
CA ALA A 13 0.95 20.27 -1.07
C ALA A 13 0.22 19.95 -2.39
N GLU A 14 -0.90 20.62 -2.65
CA GLU A 14 -1.68 20.47 -3.88
C GLU A 14 -0.82 20.80 -5.09
N LYS A 15 -0.14 21.94 -5.09
CA LYS A 15 0.74 22.35 -6.18
C LYS A 15 1.92 21.40 -6.38
N LYS A 16 2.56 20.94 -5.30
CA LYS A 16 3.72 20.03 -5.37
C LYS A 16 3.35 18.61 -5.79
N THR A 17 2.08 18.24 -5.66
CA THR A 17 1.56 16.92 -6.02
C THR A 17 0.65 16.96 -7.23
N ASN A 18 0.70 18.02 -8.04
CA ASN A 18 -0.13 18.19 -9.25
C ASN A 18 -1.63 17.99 -9.00
N GLY A 19 -2.14 18.45 -7.85
CA GLY A 19 -3.55 18.35 -7.50
C GLY A 19 -3.96 17.06 -6.77
N LEU A 20 -3.02 16.14 -6.52
CA LEU A 20 -3.32 14.80 -6.01
C LEU A 20 -3.49 14.74 -4.49
N ILE A 21 -2.78 15.58 -3.74
CA ILE A 21 -2.90 15.71 -2.28
C ILE A 21 -3.34 17.13 -1.96
N LYS A 22 -4.61 17.30 -1.56
CA LYS A 22 -5.23 18.62 -1.36
C LYS A 22 -5.28 19.07 0.09
N ASP A 23 -5.54 18.13 1.00
CA ASP A 23 -5.74 18.44 2.42
C ASP A 23 -4.77 17.66 3.30
N ILE A 24 -3.51 18.11 3.33
CA ILE A 24 -2.50 17.56 4.24
C ILE A 24 -2.72 18.00 5.69
N LEU A 25 -3.27 19.20 5.90
CA LEU A 25 -3.69 19.72 7.19
C LEU A 25 -5.22 19.83 7.24
N PRO A 26 -5.91 18.97 8.02
CA PRO A 26 -7.36 19.03 8.14
C PRO A 26 -7.81 20.29 8.89
N PRO A 27 -9.06 20.74 8.73
CA PRO A 27 -9.60 21.88 9.45
C PRO A 27 -9.40 21.74 10.97
N GLY A 28 -8.98 22.82 11.63
CA GLY A 28 -8.71 22.83 13.07
C GLY A 28 -7.38 22.20 13.52
N SER A 29 -6.57 21.64 12.60
CA SER A 29 -5.22 21.11 12.95
C SER A 29 -4.17 22.18 13.23
N VAL A 30 -4.46 23.45 12.91
CA VAL A 30 -3.59 24.60 13.16
C VAL A 30 -4.40 25.65 13.91
N ASP A 31 -3.89 26.11 15.03
CA ASP A 31 -4.52 27.11 15.88
C ASP A 31 -3.53 28.20 16.32
N VAL A 32 -3.98 29.09 17.21
CA VAL A 32 -3.18 30.22 17.72
C VAL A 32 -2.00 29.79 18.59
N SER A 33 -1.99 28.55 19.08
CA SER A 33 -0.90 27.99 19.89
C SER A 33 0.14 27.24 19.04
N THR A 34 -0.12 27.02 17.76
CA THR A 34 0.78 26.32 16.85
C THR A 34 2.02 27.16 16.53
N VAL A 35 3.19 26.69 16.96
CA VAL A 35 4.48 27.41 16.79
C VAL A 35 5.26 26.92 15.56
N LEU A 36 5.17 25.64 15.22
CA LEU A 36 5.93 25.01 14.12
C LEU A 36 5.08 23.94 13.43
N ILE A 37 5.19 23.88 12.10
CA ILE A 37 4.59 22.84 11.27
C ILE A 37 5.69 22.21 10.42
N LEU A 38 5.74 20.88 10.39
CA LEU A 38 6.53 20.11 9.43
C LEU A 38 5.56 19.29 8.57
N ALA A 39 5.53 19.56 7.27
CA ALA A 39 4.64 18.90 6.32
C ALA A 39 5.46 18.10 5.29
N ASN A 40 5.01 16.88 4.99
CA ASN A 40 5.58 16.02 3.94
C ASN A 40 4.45 15.36 3.16
N ALA A 41 4.52 15.40 1.83
CA ALA A 41 3.52 14.82 0.95
C ALA A 41 4.23 13.95 -0.10
N LEU A 42 3.79 12.69 -0.22
CA LEU A 42 4.29 11.73 -1.19
C LEU A 42 3.12 11.10 -1.93
N TYR A 43 3.14 11.18 -3.26
CA TYR A 43 2.22 10.46 -4.12
C TYR A 43 2.99 9.44 -4.95
N PHE A 44 2.48 8.21 -5.03
CA PHE A 44 3.05 7.15 -5.84
C PHE A 44 1.97 6.54 -6.75
N LYS A 45 2.29 6.43 -8.04
CA LYS A 45 1.50 5.68 -9.02
C LYS A 45 2.46 5.01 -10.00
N GLY A 46 2.62 3.70 -9.86
CA GLY A 46 3.37 2.86 -10.78
C GLY A 46 2.45 2.11 -11.73
N ALA A 47 2.88 1.91 -12.97
CA ALA A 47 2.31 0.87 -13.82
C ALA A 47 2.90 -0.48 -13.40
N TRP A 48 2.12 -1.55 -13.41
CA TRP A 48 2.66 -2.90 -13.21
C TRP A 48 3.49 -3.32 -14.41
N SER A 49 4.61 -4.00 -14.17
CA SER A 49 5.42 -4.62 -15.25
C SER A 49 4.56 -5.63 -16.01
N GLU A 50 3.83 -6.48 -15.28
CA GLU A 50 2.82 -7.38 -15.82
C GLU A 50 1.42 -6.86 -15.49
N LYS A 51 0.67 -6.45 -16.52
CA LYS A 51 -0.62 -5.77 -16.34
C LYS A 51 -1.75 -6.78 -16.14
N PHE A 52 -2.62 -6.51 -15.18
CA PHE A 52 -3.85 -7.28 -15.02
C PHE A 52 -4.85 -6.98 -16.15
N ASN A 53 -5.44 -8.02 -16.71
CA ASN A 53 -6.51 -7.87 -17.70
C ASN A 53 -7.80 -7.41 -16.99
N ALA A 54 -8.23 -6.18 -17.25
CA ALA A 54 -9.45 -5.60 -16.67
C ALA A 54 -10.71 -6.44 -16.92
N TYR A 55 -10.77 -7.20 -18.02
CA TYR A 55 -11.89 -8.11 -18.32
C TYR A 55 -11.96 -9.32 -17.38
N LEU A 56 -10.90 -9.62 -16.62
CA LEU A 56 -10.88 -10.69 -15.62
C LEU A 56 -11.22 -10.19 -14.21
N THR A 57 -11.31 -8.87 -14.01
CA THR A 57 -11.68 -8.28 -12.71
C THR A 57 -13.12 -8.62 -12.36
N ARG A 58 -13.37 -9.21 -11.19
CA ARG A 58 -14.70 -9.60 -10.72
C ARG A 58 -14.89 -9.21 -9.26
N HIS A 59 -16.14 -8.96 -8.87
CA HIS A 59 -16.46 -8.72 -7.46
C HIS A 59 -16.34 -10.02 -6.68
N HIS A 60 -15.67 -9.95 -5.53
CA HIS A 60 -15.55 -11.03 -4.57
C HIS A 60 -15.69 -10.47 -3.16
N ASP A 61 -15.98 -11.35 -2.20
CA ASP A 61 -16.02 -10.99 -0.78
C ASP A 61 -14.62 -10.64 -0.27
N PHE A 62 -14.52 -9.47 0.35
CA PHE A 62 -13.39 -9.08 1.19
C PHE A 62 -13.87 -9.06 2.63
N ILE A 63 -13.24 -9.87 3.48
CA ILE A 63 -13.58 -10.00 4.89
C ILE A 63 -12.93 -8.82 5.63
N LEU A 64 -13.71 -8.08 6.41
CA LEU A 64 -13.18 -6.95 7.19
C LEU A 64 -12.26 -7.45 8.30
N SER A 65 -11.34 -6.59 8.76
CA SER A 65 -10.26 -6.96 9.68
C SER A 65 -10.74 -7.50 11.04
N ASP A 66 -11.97 -7.20 11.44
CA ASP A 66 -12.61 -7.72 12.65
C ASP A 66 -13.31 -9.07 12.44
N ALA A 67 -13.24 -9.63 11.23
CA ALA A 67 -13.91 -10.84 10.76
C ALA A 67 -15.44 -10.85 10.98
N SER A 68 -16.07 -9.68 11.21
CA SER A 68 -17.48 -9.59 11.55
C SER A 68 -18.40 -9.67 10.33
N SER A 69 -17.91 -9.19 9.19
CA SER A 69 -18.68 -9.05 7.96
C SER A 69 -17.78 -9.05 6.71
N SER A 70 -18.41 -9.15 5.54
CA SER A 70 -17.76 -9.02 4.24
C SER A 70 -18.35 -7.89 3.42
N VAL A 71 -17.52 -7.33 2.54
CA VAL A 71 -17.93 -6.35 1.53
C VAL A 71 -17.52 -6.85 0.15
N GLN A 72 -18.37 -6.62 -0.85
CA GLN A 72 -18.06 -6.97 -2.24
C GLN A 72 -17.16 -5.89 -2.86
N VAL A 73 -15.97 -6.29 -3.27
CA VAL A 73 -14.99 -5.38 -3.91
C VAL A 73 -14.44 -6.01 -5.19
N PRO A 74 -13.99 -5.21 -6.17
CA PRO A 74 -13.38 -5.75 -7.38
C PRO A 74 -12.01 -6.36 -7.08
N PHE A 75 -11.83 -7.65 -7.35
CA PHE A 75 -10.53 -8.30 -7.34
C PHE A 75 -10.00 -8.45 -8.76
N MET A 76 -8.75 -8.01 -8.95
CA MET A 76 -7.94 -8.27 -10.14
C MET A 76 -7.48 -9.73 -10.12
N ARG A 77 -7.38 -10.34 -11.30
CA ARG A 77 -6.95 -11.74 -11.48
C ARG A 77 -5.94 -11.83 -12.61
N SER A 78 -4.90 -12.62 -12.39
CA SER A 78 -3.94 -13.02 -13.42
C SER A 78 -3.78 -14.53 -13.39
N TYR A 79 -3.65 -15.15 -14.56
CA TYR A 79 -3.26 -16.55 -14.69
C TYR A 79 -1.75 -16.71 -14.96
N GLU A 80 -1.04 -15.59 -15.08
CA GLU A 80 0.42 -15.56 -15.20
C GLU A 80 1.07 -15.83 -13.84
N LYS A 81 2.25 -16.44 -13.88
CA LYS A 81 3.06 -16.72 -12.69
C LYS A 81 3.40 -15.42 -11.96
N GLN A 82 3.05 -15.35 -10.69
CA GLN A 82 3.41 -14.23 -9.81
C GLN A 82 4.53 -14.64 -8.86
N PHE A 83 5.25 -13.65 -8.32
CA PHE A 83 6.23 -13.86 -7.27
C PHE A 83 5.50 -13.98 -5.93
N VAL A 84 5.31 -15.21 -5.43
CA VAL A 84 4.73 -15.47 -4.11
C VAL A 84 5.72 -16.22 -3.22
N ALA A 85 5.92 -15.77 -1.99
CA ALA A 85 6.67 -16.49 -0.96
C ALA A 85 5.73 -16.87 0.19
N ALA A 86 5.84 -18.09 0.70
CA ALA A 86 5.02 -18.59 1.80
C ALA A 86 5.87 -18.80 3.06
N PHE A 87 5.36 -18.33 4.18
CA PHE A 87 5.93 -18.49 5.52
C PHE A 87 4.95 -19.25 6.40
N ASP A 88 5.37 -19.60 7.62
CA ASP A 88 4.56 -20.40 8.54
C ASP A 88 3.19 -19.77 8.87
N ASP A 89 3.08 -18.43 8.86
CA ASP A 89 1.91 -17.68 9.32
C ASP A 89 1.38 -16.61 8.34
N PHE A 90 2.07 -16.41 7.21
CA PHE A 90 1.66 -15.44 6.19
C PHE A 90 2.29 -15.76 4.82
N LYS A 91 1.74 -15.13 3.78
CA LYS A 91 2.28 -15.13 2.42
C LYS A 91 2.67 -13.71 2.01
N VAL A 92 3.62 -13.61 1.09
CA VAL A 92 4.04 -12.35 0.48
C VAL A 92 3.87 -12.44 -1.02
N LEU A 93 3.10 -11.54 -1.61
CA LEU A 93 3.07 -11.31 -3.05
C LEU A 93 3.98 -10.11 -3.39
N SER A 94 4.80 -10.23 -4.43
CA SER A 94 5.54 -9.11 -5.02
C SER A 94 5.00 -8.77 -6.41
N LEU A 95 4.61 -7.50 -6.61
CA LEU A 95 4.17 -6.95 -7.89
C LEU A 95 5.17 -5.89 -8.37
N PRO A 96 6.07 -6.23 -9.31
CA PRO A 96 7.00 -5.28 -9.89
C PRO A 96 6.28 -4.18 -10.65
N CYS A 97 6.72 -2.93 -10.46
CA CYS A 97 6.32 -1.84 -11.32
C CYS A 97 7.21 -1.80 -12.58
N GLU A 98 6.66 -1.26 -13.66
CA GLU A 98 7.38 -0.98 -14.89
C GLU A 98 8.52 0.00 -14.59
N GLN A 99 9.74 -0.41 -14.94
CA GLN A 99 10.95 0.38 -14.69
C GLN A 99 11.10 1.54 -15.70
N GLY A 100 10.73 1.30 -16.96
CA GLY A 100 10.96 2.26 -18.05
C GLY A 100 12.45 2.60 -18.21
N ASP A 101 12.74 3.87 -18.48
CA ASP A 101 14.12 4.39 -18.61
C ASP A 101 14.76 4.77 -17.26
N ASP A 102 14.12 4.47 -16.13
CA ASP A 102 14.63 4.77 -14.79
C ASP A 102 15.54 3.65 -14.27
N ASP A 103 16.65 3.97 -13.62
CA ASP A 103 17.52 2.96 -12.99
C ASP A 103 16.89 2.35 -11.72
N ARG A 104 15.86 3.01 -11.15
CA ARG A 104 15.18 2.57 -9.93
C ARG A 104 14.15 1.50 -10.24
N LYS A 105 14.16 0.43 -9.45
CA LYS A 105 13.18 -0.65 -9.50
C LYS A 105 12.24 -0.54 -8.31
N PHE A 106 10.95 -0.43 -8.59
CA PHE A 106 9.91 -0.44 -7.57
C PHE A 106 9.12 -1.75 -7.63
N SER A 107 8.69 -2.24 -6.48
CA SER A 107 7.79 -3.37 -6.36
C SER A 107 6.86 -3.13 -5.18
N MET A 108 5.59 -3.50 -5.33
CA MET A 108 4.65 -3.52 -4.22
C MET A 108 4.67 -4.91 -3.58
N HIS A 109 4.97 -4.97 -2.28
CA HIS A 109 4.88 -6.19 -1.50
C HIS A 109 3.59 -6.21 -0.69
N ILE A 110 2.80 -7.26 -0.85
CA ILE A 110 1.54 -7.47 -0.13
C ILE A 110 1.76 -8.63 0.83
N PHE A 111 1.65 -8.36 2.12
CA PHE A 111 1.76 -9.35 3.18
C PHE A 111 0.35 -9.78 3.58
N LEU A 112 0.05 -11.06 3.41
CA LEU A 112 -1.26 -11.64 3.65
C LEU A 112 -1.14 -12.70 4.77
N PRO A 113 -1.62 -12.41 5.99
CA PRO A 113 -1.71 -13.41 7.05
C PRO A 113 -2.62 -14.58 6.63
N ASP A 114 -2.29 -15.79 7.08
CA ASP A 114 -3.16 -16.95 6.83
C ASP A 114 -4.46 -16.89 7.66
N ALA A 115 -4.39 -16.32 8.87
CA ALA A 115 -5.56 -16.04 9.70
C ALA A 115 -6.28 -14.76 9.22
N LYS A 116 -7.62 -14.82 9.14
CA LYS A 116 -8.47 -13.70 8.65
C LYS A 116 -8.37 -12.43 9.50
N ASP A 117 -8.13 -12.60 10.79
CA ASP A 117 -7.93 -11.57 11.81
C ASP A 117 -6.44 -11.43 12.20
N GLY A 118 -5.53 -12.03 11.44
CA GLY A 118 -4.10 -12.11 11.78
C GLY A 118 -3.28 -10.85 11.50
N LEU A 119 -3.87 -9.81 10.89
CA LEU A 119 -3.13 -8.60 10.51
C LEU A 119 -2.48 -7.87 11.70
N PRO A 120 -3.15 -7.68 12.86
CA PRO A 120 -2.52 -7.06 14.03
C PRO A 120 -1.29 -7.84 14.53
N ALA A 121 -1.40 -9.16 14.65
CA ALA A 121 -0.29 -10.02 15.09
C ALA A 121 0.90 -9.96 14.11
N LEU A 122 0.63 -9.90 12.81
CA LEU A 122 1.66 -9.75 11.79
C LEU A 122 2.37 -8.38 11.89
N VAL A 123 1.61 -7.30 12.13
CA VAL A 123 2.18 -5.95 12.34
C VAL A 123 3.05 -5.90 13.59
N ASP A 124 2.60 -6.49 14.70
CA ASP A 124 3.36 -6.55 15.96
C ASP A 124 4.67 -7.34 15.79
N LYS A 125 4.63 -8.43 15.01
CA LYS A 125 5.81 -9.23 14.65
C LYS A 125 6.87 -8.38 13.94
N PHE A 126 6.46 -7.60 12.94
CA PHE A 126 7.38 -6.70 12.21
C PHE A 126 7.89 -5.54 13.08
N GLY A 127 7.06 -4.99 13.96
CA GLY A 127 7.45 -3.92 14.88
C GLY A 127 8.44 -4.37 15.96
N SER A 128 8.35 -5.63 16.37
CA SER A 128 9.20 -6.21 17.43
C SER A 128 10.55 -6.72 16.91
N THR A 129 10.65 -7.05 15.61
CA THR A 129 11.91 -7.43 14.98
C THR A 129 12.80 -6.20 14.75
N SER A 130 13.60 -5.84 15.75
CA SER A 130 14.69 -4.89 15.57
C SER A 130 15.77 -5.46 14.65
N GLY A 131 15.80 -5.01 13.39
CA GLY A 131 16.99 -5.12 12.52
C GLY A 131 16.96 -6.21 11.45
N SER A 132 16.60 -5.80 10.22
CA SER A 132 17.37 -6.01 8.97
C SER A 132 17.76 -7.42 8.47
N SER A 133 17.54 -8.53 9.16
CA SER A 133 18.09 -9.82 8.69
C SER A 133 17.18 -10.65 7.79
N ASN A 134 15.87 -10.39 7.76
CA ASN A 134 14.93 -11.35 7.15
C ASN A 134 14.47 -10.95 5.74
N ALA A 135 14.50 -9.66 5.36
CA ALA A 135 13.98 -9.22 4.07
C ALA A 135 14.73 -9.85 2.87
N THR A 136 16.03 -10.08 3.02
CA THR A 136 16.88 -10.73 2.01
C THR A 136 16.65 -12.24 1.90
N SER A 137 16.18 -12.92 2.95
CA SER A 137 15.82 -14.35 2.84
C SER A 137 14.48 -14.53 2.12
N LEU A 138 13.52 -13.60 2.28
CA LEU A 138 12.25 -13.62 1.55
C LEU A 138 12.46 -13.58 0.03
N MET A 139 13.58 -13.02 -0.44
CA MET A 139 13.86 -12.84 -1.87
C MET A 139 14.30 -14.12 -2.59
N ASN A 140 14.60 -15.21 -1.88
CA ASN A 140 15.11 -16.46 -2.48
C ASN A 140 14.05 -17.58 -2.60
N GLU A 141 12.84 -17.39 -2.06
CA GLU A 141 11.80 -18.42 -1.94
C GLU A 141 10.54 -18.01 -2.70
N TRP A 142 10.68 -17.62 -3.97
CA TRP A 142 9.55 -17.28 -4.82
C TRP A 142 9.03 -18.51 -5.56
N GLU A 143 7.82 -18.92 -5.21
CA GLU A 143 7.02 -19.86 -5.97
C GLU A 143 6.09 -19.11 -6.93
N SER A 144 5.59 -19.83 -7.94
CA SER A 144 4.74 -19.30 -8.99
C SER A 144 3.31 -19.79 -8.84
N GLU A 145 2.41 -18.93 -8.36
CA GLU A 145 0.97 -19.24 -8.19
C GLU A 145 0.07 -18.27 -8.96
N ILE A 146 -1.17 -18.71 -9.23
CA ILE A 146 -2.27 -17.87 -9.73
C ILE A 146 -2.76 -17.01 -8.57
N PHE A 147 -2.81 -15.69 -8.75
CA PHE A 147 -3.14 -14.75 -7.69
C PHE A 147 -4.40 -13.91 -7.99
N VAL A 148 -5.16 -13.64 -6.93
CA VAL A 148 -6.37 -12.81 -6.96
C VAL A 148 -6.26 -11.76 -5.84
N PHE A 149 -6.34 -10.48 -6.18
CA PHE A 149 -6.09 -9.37 -5.25
C PHE A 149 -7.10 -8.22 -5.42
N PRO A 150 -7.60 -7.58 -4.35
CA PRO A 150 -8.48 -6.41 -4.49
C PRO A 150 -7.81 -5.27 -5.25
N SER A 151 -8.56 -4.55 -6.08
CA SER A 151 -8.08 -3.29 -6.66
C SER A 151 -8.02 -2.22 -5.58
N LEU A 152 -6.83 -1.62 -5.41
CA LEU A 152 -6.58 -0.50 -4.50
C LEU A 152 -6.48 0.81 -5.29
N LYS A 153 -6.91 1.92 -4.69
CA LYS A 153 -6.79 3.28 -5.24
C LYS A 153 -5.83 4.11 -4.40
#